data_AF-A0A821NRQ2-F1
#
_entry.id   AF-A0A821NRQ2-F1
#
_cell.length_a   1.000
_cell.length_b   1.000
_cell.length_c   1.000
_cell.angle_alpha   90.00
_cell.angle_beta   90.00
_cell.angle_gamma   90.00
#
_symmetry.space_group_name_H-M   'P 1'
#
loop_
_entity.id
_entity.type
_entity.pdbx_description
1 polymer ?
#
loop_
_entity_poly.entity_id
_entity_poly.type
_entity_poly.pdbx_seq_one_letter_code
_entity_poly.pdbx_strand_id
1 'polypeptide(L)'
;MSQLLEKVLQVNVYLQPVQFCLSLLTNTLNICVLSCRALRSSSCTHYFNAYAVFCIMYTSLVCSISFARSFSIDWTNTPIG
;
A
#
# COMPACT_ATOMS: atom_id res chain seq x y z
N MET A 1 18.44 -7.06 -19.84
CA MET A 1 17.29 -7.21 -18.93
C MET A 1 16.34 -8.21 -19.58
N SER A 2 15.99 -9.33 -18.93
CA SER A 2 15.23 -10.41 -19.60
C SER A 2 13.80 -9.97 -19.90
N GLN A 3 13.24 -10.37 -21.04
CA GLN A 3 11.85 -10.06 -21.44
C GLN A 3 10.82 -10.44 -20.35
N LEU A 4 11.16 -11.41 -19.50
CA LEU A 4 10.35 -11.83 -18.36
C LEU A 4 10.28 -10.74 -17.27
N LEU A 5 11.39 -10.06 -16.98
CA LEU A 5 11.43 -8.99 -15.98
C LEU A 5 10.61 -7.78 -16.42
N GLU A 6 10.63 -7.45 -17.71
CA GLU A 6 9.87 -6.34 -18.29
C GLU A 6 8.36 -6.61 -18.25
N LYS A 7 7.94 -7.84 -18.59
CA LYS A 7 6.55 -8.30 -18.45
C LYS A 7 6.07 -8.27 -16.98
N VAL A 8 6.90 -8.71 -16.05
CA VAL A 8 6.59 -8.68 -14.60
C VAL A 8 6.46 -7.24 -14.11
N LEU A 9 7.36 -6.35 -14.53
CA LEU A 9 7.30 -4.93 -14.19
C LEU A 9 5.98 -4.31 -14.68
N GLN A 10 5.62 -4.57 -15.94
CA GLN A 10 4.40 -4.06 -16.54
C GLN A 10 3.14 -4.55 -15.81
N VAL A 11 3.07 -5.84 -15.49
CA VAL A 11 1.96 -6.39 -14.68
C VAL A 11 1.89 -5.74 -13.31
N ASN A 12 3.03 -5.53 -12.65
CA ASN A 12 3.08 -4.94 -11.32
C ASN A 12 2.56 -3.49 -11.31
N VAL A 13 2.87 -2.71 -12.36
CA VAL A 13 2.35 -1.35 -12.56
C VAL A 13 0.82 -1.33 -12.64
N TYR A 14 0.19 -2.33 -13.26
CA TYR A 14 -1.27 -2.44 -13.29
C TYR A 14 -1.86 -3.01 -11.99
N LEU A 15 -1.18 -3.93 -11.34
CA LEU A 15 -1.67 -4.62 -10.13
C LEU A 15 -1.60 -3.72 -8.88
N GLN A 16 -0.56 -2.90 -8.76
CA GLN A 16 -0.34 -2.03 -7.60
C GLN A 16 -1.44 -1.00 -7.32
N PRO A 17 -1.98 -0.26 -8.30
CA PRO A 17 -3.09 0.65 -8.03
C PRO A 17 -4.36 -0.10 -7.59
N VAL A 18 -4.60 -1.30 -8.15
CA VAL A 18 -5.73 -2.15 -7.72
C VAL A 18 -5.55 -2.61 -6.27
N GLN A 19 -4.34 -3.08 -5.93
CA GLN A 19 -4.00 -3.49 -4.57
C GLN A 19 -4.06 -2.30 -3.59
N PHE A 20 -3.66 -1.10 -4.01
CA PHE A 20 -3.77 0.12 -3.21
C PHE A 20 -5.23 0.45 -2.91
N CYS A 21 -6.09 0.50 -3.94
CA CYS A 21 -7.53 0.77 -3.75
C CYS A 21 -8.20 -0.27 -2.84
N LEU A 22 -7.93 -1.56 -3.05
CA LEU A 22 -8.47 -2.63 -2.21
C LEU A 22 -7.99 -2.55 -0.76
N SER A 23 -6.70 -2.28 -0.54
CA SER A 23 -6.12 -2.12 0.79
C SER A 23 -6.73 -0.93 1.51
N LEU A 24 -6.86 0.21 0.82
CA LEU A 24 -7.42 1.43 1.41
C LEU A 24 -8.90 1.20 1.78
N LEU A 25 -9.70 0.63 0.88
CA LEU A 25 -11.10 0.31 1.13
C LEU A 25 -11.26 -0.64 2.32
N THR A 26 -10.49 -1.73 2.36
CA THR A 26 -10.58 -2.75 3.41
C THR A 26 -10.20 -2.19 4.77
N ASN A 27 -9.11 -1.41 4.85
CA ASN A 27 -8.66 -0.81 6.09
C ASN A 27 -9.63 0.29 6.57
N THR A 28 -10.18 1.11 5.67
CA THR A 28 -11.22 2.09 6.03
C THR A 28 -12.47 1.42 6.57
N LEU A 29 -12.96 0.34 5.93
CA LEU A 29 -14.10 -0.43 6.43
C LEU A 29 -13.81 -1.05 7.79
N ASN A 30 -12.62 -1.62 7.99
CA ASN A 30 -12.20 -2.14 9.30
C ASN A 30 -12.21 -1.05 10.36
N ILE A 31 -11.66 0.13 10.08
CA ILE A 31 -11.68 1.27 11.01
C ILE A 31 -13.14 1.65 11.34
N CYS A 32 -14.02 1.75 10.34
CA CYS A 32 -15.44 2.08 10.54
C CYS A 32 -16.16 1.06 11.43
N VAL A 33 -15.98 -0.24 11.15
CA VAL A 33 -16.60 -1.33 11.90
C VAL A 33 -16.06 -1.39 13.34
N LEU A 34 -14.74 -1.32 13.50
CA LEU A 34 -14.08 -1.39 14.80
C LEU A 34 -14.31 -0.13 15.65
N SER A 35 -14.62 1.01 15.02
CA SER A 35 -14.99 2.25 15.71
C SER A 35 -16.42 2.24 16.25
N CYS A 36 -17.26 1.28 15.87
CA CYS A 36 -18.58 1.12 16.47
C CYS A 36 -18.48 0.81 17.97
N ARG A 37 -19.37 1.44 18.77
CA ARG A 37 -19.39 1.35 20.24
C ARG A 37 -19.35 -0.08 20.79
N ALA A 38 -19.91 -1.05 20.07
CA ALA A 38 -19.96 -2.45 20.48
C ALA A 38 -18.58 -3.14 20.51
N LEU A 39 -17.65 -2.72 19.64
CA LEU A 39 -16.32 -3.33 19.51
C LEU A 39 -15.22 -2.51 20.21
N ARG A 40 -15.49 -1.22 20.49
CA ARG A 40 -14.53 -0.27 21.05
C ARG A 40 -14.05 -0.58 22.48
N SER A 41 -14.71 -1.47 23.22
CA SER A 41 -14.33 -1.77 24.62
C SER A 41 -13.17 -2.77 24.76
N SER A 42 -12.76 -3.42 23.68
CA SER A 42 -11.68 -4.42 23.71
C SER A 42 -10.34 -3.81 23.31
N SER A 43 -9.28 -4.08 24.09
CA SER A 43 -7.91 -3.71 23.75
C SER A 43 -7.47 -4.26 22.39
N CYS A 44 -8.02 -5.42 21.99
CA CYS A 44 -7.76 -6.04 20.69
C CYS A 44 -8.19 -5.14 19.53
N THR A 45 -9.34 -4.46 19.66
CA THR A 45 -9.87 -3.51 18.68
C THR A 45 -8.93 -2.34 18.46
N HIS A 46 -8.28 -1.84 19.51
CA HIS A 46 -7.29 -0.77 19.40
C HIS A 46 -6.03 -1.21 18.62
N TYR A 47 -5.55 -2.43 18.84
CA TYR A 47 -4.42 -2.98 18.06
C TYR A 47 -4.78 -3.14 16.59
N PHE A 48 -5.95 -3.67 16.27
CA PHE A 48 -6.40 -3.81 14.88
C PHE A 48 -6.60 -2.45 14.19
N ASN A 49 -7.11 -1.46 14.92
CA ASN A 49 -7.30 -0.11 14.39
C ASN A 49 -5.94 0.56 14.09
N ALA A 50 -4.97 0.43 15.01
CA ALA A 50 -3.62 0.93 14.79
C ALA A 50 -2.95 0.22 13.60
N TYR A 51 -3.08 -1.10 13.50
CA TYR A 51 -2.58 -1.89 12.38
C TYR A 51 -3.19 -1.41 11.04
N ALA A 52 -4.50 -1.17 10.99
CA ALA A 52 -5.16 -0.67 9.79
C ALA A 52 -4.61 0.70 9.35
N VAL A 53 -4.34 1.61 10.30
CA VAL A 53 -3.68 2.90 10.02
C VAL A 53 -2.27 2.70 9.45
N PHE A 54 -1.46 1.83 10.06
CA PHE A 54 -0.13 1.52 9.55
C PHE A 54 -0.17 0.89 8.14
N CYS A 55 -1.14 0.03 7.87
CA CYS A 55 -1.34 -0.54 6.53
C CYS A 55 -1.66 0.53 5.48
N ILE A 56 -2.50 1.52 5.82
CA ILE A 56 -2.80 2.65 4.93
C ILE A 56 -1.54 3.47 4.65
N MET A 57 -0.75 3.80 5.68
CA MET A 57 0.52 4.52 5.53
C MET A 57 1.54 3.75 4.69
N TYR A 58 1.67 2.44 4.93
CA TYR A 58 2.59 1.60 4.18
C TYR A 58 2.19 1.52 2.70
N THR A 59 0.90 1.29 2.43
CA THR A 59 0.42 1.14 1.05
C THR A 59 0.47 2.44 0.26
N SER A 60 0.27 3.61 0.89
CA SER A 60 0.45 4.90 0.23
C SER A 60 1.91 5.17 -0.15
N LEU A 61 2.86 4.81 0.71
CA LEU A 61 4.29 4.90 0.41
C LEU A 61 4.70 3.95 -0.73
N VAL A 62 4.31 2.67 -0.65
CA VAL A 62 4.64 1.68 -1.68
C VAL A 62 4.05 2.07 -3.04
N CYS A 63 2.78 2.51 -3.07
CA CYS A 63 2.16 2.98 -4.31
C CYS A 63 2.91 4.18 -4.91
N SER A 64 3.34 5.12 -4.07
CA SER A 64 4.09 6.31 -4.52
C SER A 64 5.45 5.93 -5.12
N ILE A 65 6.18 5.01 -4.47
CA ILE A 65 7.47 4.49 -4.95
C ILE A 65 7.30 3.77 -6.28
N SER A 66 6.25 2.96 -6.42
CA SER A 66 5.97 2.22 -7.63
C SER A 66 5.55 3.10 -8.79
N PHE A 67 4.76 4.14 -8.51
CA PHE A 67 4.44 5.17 -9.49
C PHE A 67 5.72 5.88 -9.94
N ALA A 68 6.57 6.34 -9.01
CA ALA A 68 7.84 6.97 -9.34
C ALA A 68 8.75 6.09 -10.21
N ARG A 69 8.84 4.78 -9.90
CA ARG A 69 9.56 3.80 -10.75
C ARG A 69 8.95 3.67 -12.15
N SER A 70 7.63 3.73 -12.27
CA SER A 70 6.95 3.68 -13.57
C SER A 70 7.23 4.93 -14.45
N PHE A 71 7.62 6.06 -13.86
CA PHE A 71 8.08 7.25 -14.59
C PHE A 71 9.59 7.26 -14.85
N SER A 72 10.26 6.11 -14.69
CA SER A 72 11.72 5.99 -14.83
C SER A 72 12.50 6.90 -13.88
N ILE A 73 11.89 7.35 -12.77
CA ILE A 73 12.61 8.01 -11.68
C ILE A 73 13.23 6.90 -10.83
N ASP A 74 14.27 6.28 -11.39
CA ASP A 74 15.04 5.24 -10.72
C ASP A 74 16.20 5.91 -9.99
N TRP A 75 16.02 6.15 -8.68
CA TRP A 75 17.05 6.73 -7.80
C TRP A 75 18.31 5.85 -7.69
N THR A 76 18.25 4.62 -8.22
CA THR A 76 19.38 3.71 -8.39
C THR A 76 20.32 4.13 -9.53
N ASN A 77 19.86 4.95 -10.48
CA ASN A 77 20.63 5.44 -11.63
C ASN A 77 21.09 6.90 -11.47
N THR A 78 20.78 7.57 -10.36
CA THR A 78 21.45 8.83 -10.02
C THR A 78 22.85 8.51 -9.49
N PRO A 79 23.93 8.82 -10.22
CA PRO A 79 25.27 8.76 -9.65
C PRO A 79 25.28 9.74 -8.49
N ILE A 80 25.38 9.22 -7.29
CA ILE A 80 25.68 10.00 -6.10
C ILE A 80 27.13 10.44 -6.31
N GLY A 81 27.32 11.65 -6.82
CA GLY A 81 28.57 12.37 -6.77
C GLY A 81 28.80 12.92 -5.38
#